data_AF-A0A2G9M4Z0-F1
#
_entry.id   AF-A0A2G9M4Z0-F1
#
_cell.length_a   1.000
_cell.length_b   1.000
_cell.length_c   1.000
_cell.angle_alpha   90.00
_cell.angle_beta   90.00
_cell.angle_gamma   90.00
#
_symmetry.space_group_name_H-M   'P 1'
#
loop_
_entity.id
_entity.type
_entity.pdbx_description
1 polymer ?
#
loop_
_entity_poly.entity_id
_entity_poly.type
_entity_poly.pdbx_seq_one_letter_code
_entity_poly.pdbx_strand_id
1 'polypeptide(L)'
;MLKIKKLHPDAVLPAYANPGDAGMDLYANETVEVKPQQRYLVSTGISMAIPHGYVGLIWDKSGIAAKTGLKTMGGVVDSSYRGEVKIIVHNLSQESYLVEKGKKVAQMLIQPVEQRAIVEVDLLEETQRGDGGFGSTGL
;
A
#
# COMPACT_ATOMS: atom_id res chain seq x y z
N MET A 1 -2.50 -11.04 -16.17
CA MET A 1 -2.43 -9.66 -16.71
C MET A 1 -3.25 -8.73 -15.83
N LEU A 2 -2.69 -7.58 -15.45
CA LEU A 2 -3.37 -6.57 -14.64
C LEU A 2 -3.85 -5.43 -15.54
N LYS A 3 -5.15 -5.12 -15.52
CA LYS A 3 -5.71 -4.04 -16.37
C LYS A 3 -5.71 -2.74 -15.59
N ILE A 4 -5.21 -1.67 -16.21
CA ILE A 4 -5.11 -0.33 -15.62
C ILE A 4 -5.72 0.68 -16.59
N LYS A 5 -6.53 1.60 -16.07
CA LYS A 5 -7.08 2.75 -16.80
C LYS A 5 -6.56 4.03 -16.18
N LYS A 6 -5.91 4.87 -16.98
CA LYS A 6 -5.62 6.26 -16.60
C LYS A 6 -6.93 7.04 -16.48
N LEU A 7 -7.14 7.67 -15.34
CA LEU A 7 -8.21 8.63 -15.07
C LEU A 7 -7.76 10.07 -15.34
N HIS A 8 -6.45 10.29 -15.38
CA HIS A 8 -5.81 11.57 -15.71
C HIS A 8 -4.76 11.38 -16.81
N PRO A 9 -4.64 12.28 -17.81
CA PRO A 9 -3.67 12.13 -18.91
C PRO A 9 -2.23 12.01 -18.42
N ASP A 10 -1.88 12.76 -17.38
CA ASP A 10 -0.53 12.79 -16.80
C ASP A 10 -0.25 11.64 -15.82
N ALA A 11 -1.21 10.75 -15.58
CA ALA A 11 -1.01 9.62 -14.68
C ALA A 11 0.10 8.72 -15.22
N VAL A 12 0.99 8.27 -14.34
CA VAL A 12 2.09 7.35 -14.70
C VAL A 12 1.62 5.93 -14.42
N LEU A 13 1.81 5.03 -15.38
CA LEU A 13 1.46 3.62 -15.17
C LEU A 13 2.45 2.99 -14.17
N PRO A 14 1.97 2.12 -13.26
CA PRO A 14 2.85 1.38 -12.38
C PRO A 14 3.81 0.49 -13.16
N ALA A 15 5.03 0.34 -12.64
CA ALA A 15 6.06 -0.48 -13.26
C ALA A 15 6.95 -1.13 -12.20
N TYR A 16 7.39 -2.35 -12.48
CA TYR A 16 8.49 -2.98 -11.75
C TYR A 16 9.80 -2.31 -12.18
N ALA A 17 10.66 -1.95 -11.22
CA ALA A 17 11.90 -1.25 -11.54
C ALA A 17 12.97 -2.23 -12.04
N ASN A 18 13.02 -3.43 -11.47
CA ASN A 18 13.99 -4.48 -11.80
C ASN A 18 13.30 -5.84 -11.98
N PRO A 19 13.92 -6.77 -12.73
CA PRO A 19 13.49 -8.16 -12.76
C PRO A 19 13.48 -8.76 -11.34
N GLY A 20 12.36 -9.38 -10.97
CA GLY A 20 12.19 -10.01 -9.66
C GLY A 20 11.68 -9.09 -8.55
N ASP A 21 11.49 -7.80 -8.80
CA ASP A 21 10.85 -6.90 -7.84
C ASP A 21 9.43 -7.39 -7.50
N ALA A 22 9.11 -7.49 -6.21
CA ALA A 22 7.78 -7.92 -5.76
C ALA A 22 6.71 -6.85 -5.99
N GLY A 23 7.08 -5.57 -5.80
CA GLY A 23 6.18 -4.44 -5.88
C GLY A 23 6.39 -3.62 -7.16
N MET A 24 5.30 -3.17 -7.77
CA MET A 24 5.33 -2.15 -8.82
C MET A 24 5.26 -0.76 -8.20
N ASP A 25 6.08 0.16 -8.67
CA ASP A 25 6.10 1.54 -8.18
C ASP A 25 4.80 2.27 -8.51
N LEU A 26 4.26 2.99 -7.53
CA LEU A 26 3.13 3.91 -7.68
C LEU A 26 3.61 5.35 -7.65
N TYR A 27 2.99 6.20 -8.48
CA TYR A 27 3.44 7.57 -8.72
C TYR A 27 2.35 8.56 -8.30
N ALA A 28 2.78 9.73 -7.79
CA ALA A 28 1.87 10.83 -7.53
C ALA A 28 1.37 11.46 -8.83
N ASN A 29 0.10 11.82 -8.90
CA ASN A 29 -0.47 12.64 -9.97
C ASN A 29 -0.72 14.10 -9.52
N GLU A 30 -0.22 14.48 -8.34
CA GLU A 30 -0.30 15.83 -7.78
C GLU A 30 0.98 16.18 -7.01
N THR A 31 1.22 17.49 -6.84
CA THR A 31 2.28 17.99 -5.97
C THR A 31 1.67 18.48 -4.67
N VAL A 32 2.13 17.95 -3.54
CA VAL A 32 1.60 18.25 -2.21
C VAL A 32 2.69 18.25 -1.16
N GLU A 33 2.65 19.25 -0.27
CA GLU A 33 3.46 19.26 0.95
C GLU A 33 2.75 18.49 2.07
N VAL A 34 3.38 17.41 2.55
CA VAL A 34 2.91 16.66 3.71
C VAL A 34 3.67 17.17 4.93
N LYS A 35 2.99 17.98 5.74
CA LYS A 35 3.54 18.58 6.96
C LYS A 35 3.87 17.52 8.02
N PRO A 36 4.77 17.82 8.97
CA PRO A 36 5.07 16.93 10.10
C PRO A 36 3.80 16.49 10.84
N GLN A 37 3.72 15.19 11.14
CA GLN A 37 2.62 14.56 11.88
C GLN A 37 1.24 14.71 11.21
N GLN A 38 1.20 15.04 9.91
CA GLN A 38 -0.03 15.13 9.14
C GLN A 38 -0.16 13.94 8.18
N ARG A 39 -1.42 13.65 7.83
CA ARG A 39 -1.78 12.67 6.81
C ARG A 39 -2.26 13.35 5.55
N TYR A 40 -1.98 12.75 4.40
CA TYR A 40 -2.49 13.18 3.11
C TYR A 40 -2.90 12.00 2.24
N LEU A 41 -3.90 12.20 1.39
CA LEU A 41 -4.40 11.20 0.45
C LEU A 41 -3.90 11.56 -0.96
N VAL A 42 -2.75 11.00 -1.35
CA VAL A 42 -2.11 11.27 -2.64
C VAL A 42 -2.83 10.53 -3.76
N SER A 43 -3.25 11.29 -4.76
CA SER A 43 -3.89 10.83 -5.99
C SER A 43 -2.85 10.23 -6.93
N THR A 44 -3.18 9.11 -7.60
CA THR A 44 -2.29 8.47 -8.59
C THR A 44 -2.79 8.66 -10.02
N GLY A 45 -4.04 9.08 -10.20
CA GLY A 45 -4.69 9.23 -11.48
C GLY A 45 -4.94 7.90 -12.21
N ILE A 46 -4.87 6.75 -11.55
CA ILE A 46 -5.14 5.44 -12.15
C ILE A 46 -6.26 4.69 -11.42
N SER A 47 -6.99 3.89 -12.18
CA SER A 47 -7.90 2.85 -11.69
C SER A 47 -7.41 1.50 -12.18
N MET A 48 -7.72 0.43 -11.43
CA MET A 48 -7.19 -0.90 -11.69
C MET A 48 -8.31 -1.94 -11.64
N ALA A 49 -8.20 -2.99 -12.44
CA ALA A 49 -9.02 -4.18 -12.32
C ALA A 49 -8.15 -5.35 -11.88
N ILE A 50 -7.98 -5.46 -10.56
CA ILE A 50 -7.26 -6.58 -9.93
C ILE A 50 -8.12 -7.84 -10.12
N PRO A 51 -7.52 -8.98 -10.54
CA PRO A 51 -8.27 -10.22 -10.72
C PRO A 51 -8.90 -10.71 -9.41
N HIS A 52 -10.07 -11.37 -9.51
CA HIS A 52 -10.66 -12.06 -8.37
C HIS A 52 -9.68 -13.11 -7.80
N GLY A 53 -9.67 -13.28 -6.46
CA GLY A 53 -8.69 -14.13 -5.77
C GLY A 53 -7.33 -13.45 -5.54
N TYR A 54 -7.20 -12.17 -5.89
CA TYR A 54 -6.02 -11.36 -5.61
C TYR A 54 -6.39 -10.05 -4.90
N VAL A 55 -5.40 -9.50 -4.20
CA VAL A 55 -5.45 -8.19 -3.54
C VAL A 55 -4.26 -7.34 -3.99
N GLY A 56 -4.47 -6.03 -4.09
CA GLY A 56 -3.39 -5.07 -4.22
C GLY A 56 -3.02 -4.54 -2.84
N LEU A 57 -1.77 -4.72 -2.42
CA LEU A 57 -1.27 -4.23 -1.14
C LEU A 57 -0.30 -3.07 -1.39
N ILE A 58 -0.66 -1.88 -0.96
CA ILE A 58 0.20 -0.70 -1.00
C ILE A 58 1.17 -0.77 0.18
N TRP A 59 2.46 -0.67 -0.12
CA TRP A 59 3.55 -0.71 0.85
C TRP A 59 4.49 0.47 0.68
N ASP A 60 5.19 0.77 1.78
CA ASP A 60 6.26 1.75 1.81
C ASP A 60 7.39 1.38 0.85
N LYS A 61 8.00 2.39 0.23
CA LYS A 61 9.33 2.24 -0.36
C LYS A 61 10.36 2.53 0.72
N SER A 62 11.22 1.56 1.02
CA SER A 62 12.23 1.69 2.10
C SER A 62 13.06 2.97 1.99
N GLY A 63 13.52 3.32 0.78
CA GLY A 63 14.30 4.53 0.55
C GLY A 63 13.53 5.84 0.78
N ILE A 64 12.20 5.86 0.56
CA ILE A 64 11.37 7.04 0.86
C ILE A 64 11.14 7.10 2.37
N ALA A 65 10.72 5.99 2.98
CA ALA A 65 10.48 5.92 4.42
C ALA A 65 11.71 6.34 5.24
N ALA A 66 12.89 5.79 4.92
CA ALA A 66 14.12 6.07 5.66
C ALA A 66 14.62 7.51 5.52
N LYS A 67 14.37 8.17 4.38
CA LYS A 67 14.88 9.53 4.11
C LYS A 67 13.92 10.64 4.52
N THR A 68 12.63 10.34 4.63
CA THR A 68 11.58 11.37 4.73
C THR A 68 10.65 11.18 5.93
N GLY A 69 10.65 9.99 6.54
CA GLY A 69 9.68 9.61 7.56
C GLY A 69 8.25 9.39 7.02
N LEU A 70 8.05 9.37 5.70
CA LEU A 70 6.75 9.00 5.14
C LEU A 70 6.43 7.53 5.38
N LYS A 71 5.23 7.30 5.92
CA LYS A 71 4.61 6.01 6.14
C LYS A 71 3.29 5.93 5.40
N THR A 72 3.12 4.89 4.60
CA THR A 72 1.83 4.53 3.99
C THR A 72 0.89 3.97 5.06
N MET A 73 -0.40 4.30 4.94
CA MET A 73 -1.46 3.81 5.81
C MET A 73 -2.55 3.13 4.99
N GLY A 74 -3.27 2.18 5.60
CA GLY A 74 -4.25 1.35 4.89
C GLY A 74 -3.54 0.43 3.90
N GLY A 75 -3.99 0.46 2.64
CA GLY A 75 -3.25 -0.16 1.54
C GLY A 75 -3.88 -1.42 0.95
N VAL A 76 -5.00 -1.91 1.48
CA VAL A 76 -5.79 -2.97 0.82
C VAL A 76 -6.59 -2.36 -0.33
N VAL A 77 -6.32 -2.82 -1.54
CA VAL A 77 -7.08 -2.49 -2.77
C VAL A 77 -7.79 -3.75 -3.24
N ASP A 78 -9.10 -3.77 -3.08
CA ASP A 78 -9.94 -4.92 -3.39
C ASP A 78 -10.03 -5.21 -4.89
N SER A 79 -10.20 -6.48 -5.25
CA SER A 79 -10.43 -6.91 -6.64
C SER A 79 -11.73 -6.38 -7.25
N SER A 80 -12.71 -6.01 -6.43
CA SER A 80 -13.95 -5.36 -6.85
C SER A 80 -13.82 -3.83 -7.02
N TYR A 81 -12.77 -3.22 -6.48
CA TYR A 81 -12.60 -1.77 -6.52
C TYR A 81 -12.26 -1.28 -7.92
N ARG A 82 -12.95 -0.22 -8.39
CA ARG A 82 -12.74 0.40 -9.70
C ARG A 82 -12.54 1.91 -9.64
N GLY A 83 -12.51 2.47 -8.44
CA GLY A 83 -12.19 3.88 -8.24
C GLY A 83 -10.70 4.16 -8.46
N GLU A 84 -10.31 5.40 -8.18
CA GLU A 84 -8.92 5.78 -8.23
C GLU A 84 -8.13 5.12 -7.09
N VAL A 85 -7.02 4.48 -7.42
CA VAL A 85 -6.08 4.01 -6.41
C VAL A 85 -5.43 5.22 -5.77
N LYS A 86 -5.72 5.50 -4.50
CA LYS A 86 -5.08 6.59 -3.77
C LYS A 86 -4.15 6.04 -2.70
N ILE A 87 -3.10 6.79 -2.40
CA ILE A 87 -2.07 6.43 -1.42
C ILE A 87 -2.25 7.32 -0.21
N ILE A 88 -2.64 6.74 0.92
CA ILE A 88 -2.64 7.48 2.19
C ILE A 88 -1.21 7.48 2.72
N VAL A 89 -0.64 8.66 2.93
CA VAL A 89 0.67 8.84 3.56
C VAL A 89 0.52 9.60 4.87
N HIS A 90 1.36 9.29 5.84
CA HIS A 90 1.55 10.00 7.11
C HIS A 90 3.03 10.37 7.21
N ASN A 91 3.32 11.64 7.43
CA ASN A 91 4.67 12.08 7.71
C ASN A 91 5.00 11.95 9.21
N LEU A 92 5.78 10.93 9.58
CA LEU A 92 6.18 10.67 10.96
C LEU A 92 7.41 11.49 11.39
N SER A 93 8.02 12.25 10.48
CA SER A 93 9.18 13.09 10.78
C SER A 93 8.79 14.44 11.40
N GLN A 94 9.81 15.26 11.69
CA GLN A 94 9.67 16.66 12.12
C GLN A 94 9.84 17.67 10.97
N GLU A 95 10.09 17.19 9.74
CA GLU A 95 10.31 18.03 8.57
C GLU A 95 9.17 17.85 7.56
N SER A 96 8.76 18.93 6.89
CA SER A 96 7.83 18.81 5.76
C SER A 96 8.45 18.00 4.63
N TYR A 97 7.64 17.18 3.96
CA TYR A 97 8.06 16.49 2.74
C TYR A 97 7.18 16.87 1.55
N LEU A 98 7.81 17.29 0.45
CA LEU A 98 7.13 17.60 -0.80
C LEU A 98 7.01 16.32 -1.64
N VAL A 99 5.80 15.77 -1.71
CA VAL A 99 5.47 14.78 -2.73
C VAL A 99 5.29 15.52 -4.04
N GLU A 100 6.16 15.26 -5.02
CA GLU A 100 6.08 15.89 -6.33
C GLU A 100 5.31 15.02 -7.33
N LYS A 101 4.48 15.66 -8.18
CA LYS A 101 3.80 15.00 -9.28
C LYS A 101 4.80 14.24 -10.17
N GLY A 102 4.43 13.02 -10.57
CA GLY A 102 5.23 12.13 -11.40
C GLY A 102 6.35 11.40 -10.66
N LYS A 103 6.57 11.64 -9.36
CA LYS A 103 7.54 10.90 -8.55
C LYS A 103 6.90 9.68 -7.89
N LYS A 104 7.75 8.69 -7.59
CA LYS A 104 7.39 7.47 -6.86
C LYS A 104 7.02 7.84 -5.42
N VAL A 105 5.93 7.27 -4.90
CA VAL A 105 5.46 7.53 -3.52
C VAL A 105 5.37 6.25 -2.71
N ALA A 106 4.85 5.19 -3.31
CA ALA A 106 4.66 3.89 -2.68
C ALA A 106 4.92 2.79 -3.72
N GLN A 107 4.76 1.54 -3.32
CA GLN A 107 4.75 0.39 -4.22
C GLN A 107 3.52 -0.47 -3.96
N MET A 108 3.09 -1.25 -4.95
CA MET A 108 1.97 -2.18 -4.82
C MET A 108 2.42 -3.61 -5.11
N LEU A 109 2.11 -4.52 -4.19
CA LEU A 109 2.24 -5.95 -4.40
C LEU A 109 0.88 -6.51 -4.81
N ILE A 110 0.85 -7.38 -5.84
CA ILE A 110 -0.35 -8.17 -6.17
C ILE A 110 -0.16 -9.55 -5.57
N GLN A 111 -0.99 -9.90 -4.60
CA GLN A 111 -0.88 -11.17 -3.88
C GLN A 111 -2.15 -11.99 -4.02
N PRO A 112 -2.06 -13.33 -4.12
CA PRO A 112 -3.20 -14.20 -3.91
C PRO A 112 -3.80 -13.95 -2.53
N VAL A 113 -5.12 -13.96 -2.44
CA VAL A 113 -5.86 -13.85 -1.18
C VAL A 113 -7.01 -14.84 -1.19
N GLU A 114 -7.24 -15.46 -0.04
CA GLU A 114 -8.34 -16.40 0.13
C GLU A 114 -9.45 -15.77 0.97
N GLN A 115 -10.69 -15.96 0.53
CA GLN A 115 -11.85 -15.68 1.37
C GLN A 115 -12.18 -16.94 2.18
N ARG A 116 -12.31 -16.79 3.50
CA ARG A 116 -12.64 -17.89 4.41
C ARG A 116 -14.03 -17.66 4.99
N ALA A 117 -14.78 -18.75 5.15
CA ALA A 117 -16.02 -18.70 5.92
C ALA A 117 -15.66 -18.47 7.40
N ILE A 118 -16.38 -17.56 8.04
CA ILE A 118 -16.22 -17.29 9.47
C ILE A 118 -17.21 -18.20 10.20
N VAL A 119 -16.70 -19.04 11.12
CA VAL A 119 -17.49 -19.95 11.95
C VAL A 119 -17.16 -19.65 13.41
N GLU A 120 -18.17 -19.32 14.19
CA GLU A 120 -18.07 -19.14 15.64
C GLU A 120 -18.03 -20.51 16.34
N VAL A 121 -17.16 -20.67 17.32
CA VAL A 121 -16.97 -21.91 18.09
C VAL A 121 -16.74 -21.59 19.57
N ASP A 122 -17.12 -22.51 20.46
CA ASP A 122 -16.93 -22.33 21.91
C ASP A 122 -15.46 -22.41 22.35
N LEU A 123 -14.64 -23.19 21.64
CA LEU A 123 -13.22 -23.44 21.96
C LEU A 123 -12.37 -23.52 20.68
N LEU A 124 -11.14 -23.01 20.76
CA LEU A 124 -10.11 -23.17 19.72
C LEU A 124 -9.13 -24.29 20.10
N GLU A 125 -8.45 -24.87 19.12
CA GLU A 125 -7.40 -25.87 19.34
C GLU A 125 -6.17 -25.25 20.05
N GLU A 126 -5.53 -26.02 20.93
CA GLU A 126 -4.29 -25.60 21.57
C GLU A 126 -3.12 -25.60 20.56
N THR A 127 -2.27 -24.58 20.65
CA THR A 127 -1.02 -24.51 19.86
C THR A 127 0.17 -24.30 20.78
N GLN A 128 1.37 -24.63 20.32
CA GLN A 128 2.61 -24.40 21.08
C GLN A 128 2.78 -22.93 21.51
N ARG A 129 2.25 -21.98 20.73
CA ARG A 129 2.30 -20.56 21.06
C ARG A 129 1.23 -20.14 22.09
N GLY A 130 0.07 -20.79 22.09
CA GLY A 130 -1.07 -20.43 22.95
C GLY A 130 -1.38 -18.93 22.90
N ASP A 131 -1.56 -18.34 24.08
CA ASP A 131 -1.84 -16.90 24.25
C ASP A 131 -0.58 -15.99 24.23
N GLY A 132 0.58 -16.53 23.85
CA GLY A 132 1.84 -15.77 23.79
C GLY A 132 1.88 -14.73 22.65
N GLY A 133 2.04 -13.45 22.98
CA GLY A 133 2.18 -12.33 22.03
C GLY A 133 3.20 -11.28 22.47
N PHE A 134 3.46 -10.27 21.63
CA PHE A 134 4.24 -9.07 21.99
C PHE A 134 5.63 -9.33 22.61
N GLY A 135 6.50 -10.07 21.92
CA GLY A 135 7.84 -10.39 22.43
C GLY A 135 7.89 -11.63 23.33
N SER A 136 6.89 -12.51 23.22
CA SER A 136 6.79 -13.77 23.99
C SER A 136 7.94 -14.76 23.74
N THR A 137 8.82 -14.50 22.77
CA THR A 137 10.05 -15.28 22.50
C THR A 137 11.34 -14.53 22.84
N GLY A 138 11.24 -13.38 23.52
CA GLY A 138 12.35 -12.46 23.77
C GLY A 138 12.35 -11.23 22.85
N LEU A 139 13.18 -10.24 23.22
CA LEU A 139 13.57 -9.10 22.38
C LEU A 139 14.69 -9.51 21.41
#